data_AF-A0AAJ6P1G6-F1
#
_entry.id   AF-A0AAJ6P1G6-F1
#
_cell.length_a   1.000
_cell.length_b   1.000
_cell.length_c   1.000
_cell.angle_alpha   90.00
_cell.angle_beta   90.00
_cell.angle_gamma   90.00
#
_symmetry.space_group_name_H-M   'P 1'
#
loop_
_entity.id
_entity.type
_entity.pdbx_description
1 polymer ?
#
loop_
_entity_poly.entity_id
_entity_poly.type
_entity_poly.pdbx_seq_one_letter_code
_entity_poly.pdbx_strand_id
1 'polypeptide(L)'
;MQSTQRVKKQNRRNNLKSNQPRIIEKVKICPLIHIYPKITLGKREWQIEYSTIRQRYQLFKNNKLYKEFFHTDHALMEILRYEKGWQGDEVPAKHKYFFNQLQQKFGIKYQGF
;
A
#
# COMPACT_ATOMS: atom_id res chain seq x y z
N MET A 1 -59.13 -19.08 -35.73
CA MET A 1 -58.98 -20.17 -34.75
C MET A 1 -57.68 -20.90 -35.07
N GLN A 2 -56.60 -20.47 -34.43
CA GLN A 2 -55.80 -21.23 -33.44
C GLN A 2 -55.16 -22.52 -34.00
N SER A 3 -53.85 -22.46 -34.28
CA SER A 3 -52.77 -22.99 -33.40
C SER A 3 -52.47 -24.45 -33.76
N THR A 4 -51.29 -24.81 -34.25
CA THR A 4 -50.13 -24.98 -33.36
C THR A 4 -48.85 -25.19 -34.17
N GLN A 5 -47.83 -24.41 -33.84
CA GLN A 5 -46.44 -24.62 -34.24
C GLN A 5 -45.89 -25.85 -33.52
N ARG A 6 -45.40 -26.86 -34.25
CA ARG A 6 -44.59 -27.94 -33.67
C ARG A 6 -43.11 -27.57 -33.73
N VAL A 7 -42.64 -27.04 -32.61
CA VAL A 7 -41.24 -26.81 -32.27
C VAL A 7 -40.49 -28.16 -32.33
N LYS A 8 -39.54 -28.30 -33.27
CA LYS A 8 -38.60 -29.42 -33.27
C LYS A 8 -37.63 -29.24 -32.09
N LYS A 9 -37.78 -30.12 -31.10
CA LYS A 9 -36.88 -30.34 -29.96
C LYS A 9 -35.41 -30.33 -30.40
N GLN A 10 -34.65 -29.39 -29.86
CA GLN A 10 -33.19 -29.39 -29.88
C GLN A 10 -32.67 -30.60 -29.11
N ASN A 11 -32.01 -31.53 -29.79
CA ASN A 11 -31.12 -32.51 -29.18
C ASN A 11 -29.69 -31.96 -29.27
N ARG A 12 -29.26 -31.24 -28.23
CA ARG A 12 -27.83 -31.04 -27.95
C ARG A 12 -27.50 -31.79 -26.66
N ARG A 13 -27.02 -33.03 -26.80
CA ARG A 13 -26.39 -33.75 -25.70
C ARG A 13 -25.04 -33.08 -25.43
N ASN A 14 -24.99 -32.27 -24.37
CA ASN A 14 -23.76 -31.75 -23.80
C ASN A 14 -22.97 -32.91 -23.20
N ASN A 15 -21.95 -33.37 -23.93
CA ASN A 15 -20.98 -34.33 -23.45
C ASN A 15 -19.87 -33.55 -22.73
N LEU A 16 -20.15 -33.04 -21.53
CA LEU A 16 -19.18 -32.34 -20.69
C LEU A 16 -18.33 -33.38 -19.95
N LYS A 17 -17.30 -33.88 -20.65
CA LYS A 17 -16.07 -34.39 -20.02
C LYS A 17 -15.43 -33.23 -19.26
N SER A 18 -15.18 -33.42 -17.96
CA SER A 18 -14.00 -32.93 -17.23
C SER A 18 -14.27 -32.93 -15.71
N ASN A 19 -14.20 -34.09 -15.07
CA ASN A 19 -13.96 -34.21 -13.62
C ASN A 19 -12.46 -34.06 -13.34
N GLN A 20 -11.86 -32.93 -13.75
CA GLN A 20 -10.56 -32.55 -13.23
C GLN A 20 -10.80 -31.62 -12.04
N PRO A 21 -10.17 -31.87 -10.88
CA PRO A 21 -10.19 -30.89 -9.80
C PRO A 21 -9.62 -29.59 -10.37
N ARG A 22 -10.44 -28.54 -10.40
CA ARG A 22 -9.93 -27.20 -10.69
C ARG A 22 -8.90 -26.91 -9.61
N ILE A 23 -7.63 -26.91 -9.98
CA ILE A 23 -6.57 -26.35 -9.15
C ILE A 23 -7.03 -24.93 -8.86
N ILE A 24 -7.44 -24.67 -7.62
CA ILE A 24 -7.74 -23.32 -7.17
C ILE A 24 -6.40 -22.61 -7.24
N GLU A 25 -6.17 -21.87 -8.32
CA GLU A 25 -5.04 -20.97 -8.42
C GLU A 25 -5.09 -20.10 -7.17
N LYS A 26 -4.03 -20.18 -6.37
CA LYS A 26 -3.87 -19.34 -5.18
C LYS A 26 -3.99 -17.91 -5.66
N VAL A 27 -5.15 -17.29 -5.43
CA VAL A 27 -5.35 -15.87 -5.65
C VAL A 27 -4.26 -15.20 -4.84
N LYS A 28 -3.26 -14.63 -5.52
CA LYS A 28 -2.24 -13.82 -4.88
C LYS A 28 -2.99 -12.64 -4.28
N ILE A 29 -3.26 -12.73 -2.98
CA ILE A 29 -3.78 -11.61 -2.20
C ILE A 29 -2.67 -10.56 -2.25
N CYS A 30 -2.80 -9.58 -3.14
CA CYS A 30 -1.98 -8.39 -3.06
C CYS A 30 -2.30 -7.73 -1.73
N PRO A 31 -1.31 -7.48 -0.86
CA PRO A 31 -1.58 -6.83 0.40
C PRO A 31 -2.16 -5.45 0.11
N LEU A 32 -3.33 -5.17 0.69
CA LEU A 32 -4.00 -3.87 0.59
C LEU A 32 -3.16 -2.72 1.17
N ILE A 33 -2.11 -3.05 1.92
CA ILE A 33 -1.24 -2.12 2.61
C ILE A 33 0.20 -2.54 2.38
N HIS A 34 1.04 -1.60 1.94
CA HIS A 34 2.49 -1.80 1.92
C HIS A 34 3.07 -1.18 3.19
N ILE A 35 3.78 -1.98 3.98
CA ILE A 35 4.29 -1.57 5.29
C ILE A 35 5.82 -1.41 5.20
N TYR A 36 6.31 -0.22 5.54
CA TYR A 36 7.74 0.05 5.66
C TYR A 36 8.27 -0.43 7.02
N PRO A 37 9.60 -0.65 7.16
CA PRO A 37 10.19 -1.02 8.44
C PRO A 37 9.79 -0.05 9.56
N LYS A 38 9.48 -0.59 10.74
CA LYS A 38 9.30 0.23 11.94
C LYS A 38 10.66 0.68 12.44
N ILE A 39 10.74 1.93 12.89
CA ILE A 39 11.96 2.48 13.45
C ILE A 39 11.70 3.06 14.83
N THR A 40 12.66 2.89 15.73
CA THR A 40 12.62 3.51 17.05
C THR A 40 13.64 4.64 17.11
N LEU A 41 13.17 5.83 17.49
CA LEU A 41 13.95 7.04 17.68
C LEU A 41 13.71 7.56 19.12
N GLY A 42 14.70 7.35 20.00
CA GLY A 42 14.55 7.65 21.42
C GLY A 42 13.40 6.85 22.04
N LYS A 43 12.39 7.54 22.58
CA LYS A 43 11.19 6.94 23.19
C LYS A 43 10.01 6.78 22.23
N ARG A 44 10.22 6.99 20.93
CA ARG A 44 9.16 7.05 19.93
C ARG A 44 9.37 5.97 18.87
N GLU A 45 8.30 5.29 18.52
CA GLU A 45 8.24 4.38 17.38
C GLU A 45 7.59 5.10 16.21
N TRP A 46 8.20 4.99 15.03
CA TRP A 46 7.70 5.53 13.78
C TRP A 46 7.49 4.40 12.78
N GLN A 47 6.39 4.46 12.06
CA GLN A 47 6.05 3.50 11.02
C GLN A 47 5.38 4.24 9.85
N ILE A 48 5.75 3.86 8.63
CA ILE A 48 5.10 4.36 7.43
C ILE A 48 4.35 3.20 6.80
N GLU A 49 3.11 3.43 6.42
CA GLU A 49 2.31 2.48 5.66
C GLU A 49 1.75 3.17 4.43
N TYR A 50 1.63 2.45 3.31
CA TYR A 50 0.92 2.93 2.13
C TYR A 50 -0.42 2.21 2.05
N SER A 51 -1.51 2.96 2.09
CA SER A 51 -2.87 2.44 1.90
C SER A 51 -3.21 2.46 0.42
N THR A 52 -3.42 1.29 -0.18
CA THR A 52 -3.86 1.19 -1.59
C THR A 52 -5.27 1.76 -1.80
N ILE A 53 -6.14 1.63 -0.80
CA ILE A 53 -7.52 2.13 -0.85
C ILE A 53 -7.53 3.67 -0.84
N ARG A 54 -6.74 4.31 0.03
CA ARG A 54 -6.67 5.78 0.13
C ARG A 54 -5.70 6.40 -0.87
N GLN A 55 -4.81 5.58 -1.45
CA GLN A 55 -3.69 6.03 -2.27
C GLN A 55 -2.82 7.08 -1.54
N ARG A 56 -2.57 6.84 -0.25
CA ARG A 56 -1.80 7.74 0.60
C ARG A 56 -0.83 6.99 1.50
N TYR A 57 0.27 7.65 1.81
CA TYR A 57 1.21 7.26 2.84
C TYR A 57 0.72 7.76 4.19
N GLN A 58 0.63 6.86 5.16
CA GLN A 58 0.19 7.09 6.52
C GLN A 58 1.42 6.98 7.42
N LEU A 59 1.70 8.07 8.13
CA LEU A 59 2.75 8.11 9.14
C LEU A 59 2.13 7.82 10.49
N PHE A 60 2.60 6.78 11.15
CA PHE A 60 2.21 6.40 12.49
C PHE A 60 3.32 6.74 13.47
N LYS A 61 2.89 7.17 14.66
CA LYS A 61 3.75 7.42 15.80
C LYS A 61 3.20 6.67 17.00
N ASN A 62 4.00 5.78 17.59
CA ASN A 62 3.59 4.90 18.68
C ASN A 62 2.26 4.17 18.38
N ASN A 63 2.17 3.57 17.19
CA ASN A 63 0.97 2.88 16.66
C ASN A 63 -0.29 3.74 16.52
N LYS A 64 -0.20 5.08 16.59
CA LYS A 64 -1.30 6.00 16.32
C LYS A 64 -1.05 6.75 15.02
N LEU A 65 -2.07 6.87 14.17
CA LEU A 65 -2.00 7.68 12.96
C LEU A 65 -1.65 9.12 13.35
N TYR A 66 -0.53 9.62 12.82
CA TYR A 66 -0.06 10.97 13.05
C TYR A 66 -0.48 11.90 11.92
N LYS A 67 -0.22 11.52 10.66
CA LYS A 67 -0.52 12.32 9.47
C LYS A 67 -0.52 11.48 8.20
N GLU A 68 -1.15 11.98 7.16
CA GLU A 68 -1.18 11.35 5.83
C GLU A 68 -0.53 12.25 4.77
N PHE A 69 0.09 11.63 3.77
CA PHE A 69 0.85 12.28 2.71
C PHE A 69 0.61 11.62 1.36
N PHE A 70 0.78 12.40 0.29
CA PHE A 70 0.80 11.88 -1.08
C PHE A 70 2.12 11.21 -1.46
N HIS A 71 3.21 11.60 -0.81
CA HIS A 71 4.56 11.10 -1.10
C HIS A 71 5.25 10.65 0.18
N THR A 72 6.05 9.58 0.08
CA THR A 72 6.87 9.03 1.18
C THR A 72 7.81 10.06 1.78
N ASP A 73 8.31 10.94 0.94
CA ASP A 73 9.36 11.90 1.26
C ASP A 73 8.87 12.93 2.27
N HIS A 74 7.59 13.31 2.17
CA HIS A 74 6.94 14.18 3.13
C HIS A 74 6.81 13.53 4.49
N ALA A 75 6.62 12.21 4.56
CA ALA A 75 6.60 11.49 5.84
C ALA A 75 7.98 11.52 6.51
N LEU A 76 9.07 11.32 5.74
CA LEU A 76 10.43 11.46 6.26
C LEU A 76 10.73 12.89 6.77
N MET A 77 10.32 13.88 5.99
CA MET A 77 10.47 15.29 6.35
C MET A 77 9.68 15.63 7.62
N GLU A 78 8.48 15.09 7.79
CA GLU A 78 7.68 15.32 8.99
C GLU A 78 8.34 14.70 10.24
N ILE A 79 8.94 13.51 10.12
CA ILE A 79 9.73 12.92 11.21
C ILE A 79 10.92 13.83 11.55
N LEU A 80 11.63 14.35 10.55
CA LEU A 80 12.73 15.28 10.77
C LEU A 80 12.27 16.56 11.49
N ARG A 81 11.18 17.18 11.02
CA ARG A 81 10.60 18.39 11.61
C ARG A 81 10.23 18.13 13.08
N TYR A 82 9.63 16.99 13.36
CA TYR A 82 9.23 16.62 14.71
C TYR A 82 10.42 16.32 15.65
N GLU A 83 11.41 15.55 15.18
CA GLU A 83 12.53 15.12 16.02
C GLU A 83 13.59 16.22 16.22
N LYS A 84 13.72 17.15 15.26
CA LYS A 84 14.73 18.23 15.31
C LYS A 84 14.14 19.62 15.57
N GLY A 85 12.82 19.76 15.61
CA GLY A 85 12.16 21.06 15.81
C GLY A 85 12.42 22.04 14.66
N TRP A 86 12.70 21.53 13.46
CA TRP A 86 12.99 22.34 12.29
C TRP A 86 11.74 22.48 11.42
N GLN A 87 11.64 23.61 10.70
CA GLN A 87 10.56 23.87 9.75
C GLN A 87 11.14 24.41 8.45
N GLY A 88 10.60 23.95 7.32
CA GLY A 88 11.04 24.29 5.97
C GLY A 88 10.81 23.12 5.02
N ASP A 89 11.05 23.36 3.73
CA ASP A 89 10.75 22.40 2.66
C ASP A 89 11.97 21.63 2.15
N GLU A 90 13.17 22.11 2.49
CA GLU A 90 14.45 21.47 2.11
C GLU A 90 15.24 20.98 3.31
N VAL A 91 15.89 19.83 3.21
CA VAL A 91 16.70 19.27 4.30
C VAL A 91 17.93 20.16 4.58
N PRO A 92 18.02 20.84 5.74
CA PRO A 92 19.13 21.73 6.02
C PRO A 92 20.42 20.92 6.23
N ALA A 93 21.58 21.50 5.86
CA ALA A 93 22.88 20.84 5.96
C ALA A 93 23.15 20.23 7.35
N LYS A 94 22.76 20.94 8.42
CA LYS A 94 22.88 20.52 9.82
C LYS A 94 22.14 19.20 10.13
N HIS A 95 21.11 18.86 9.36
CA HIS A 95 20.28 17.69 9.59
C HIS A 95 20.42 16.60 8.51
N LYS A 96 21.22 16.83 7.46
CA LYS A 96 21.45 15.86 6.38
C LYS A 96 21.87 14.49 6.90
N TYR A 97 22.79 14.43 7.86
CA TYR A 97 23.23 13.15 8.43
C TYR A 97 22.07 12.36 9.05
N PHE A 98 21.27 13.00 9.89
CA PHE A 98 20.11 12.37 10.51
C PHE A 98 19.06 11.96 9.47
N PHE A 99 18.82 12.81 8.47
CA PHE A 99 17.88 12.51 7.40
C PHE A 99 18.31 11.32 6.55
N ASN A 100 19.60 11.20 6.23
CA ASN A 100 20.14 10.05 5.52
C ASN A 100 19.99 8.75 6.34
N GLN A 101 20.12 8.82 7.67
CA GLN A 101 19.82 7.67 8.52
C GLN A 101 18.34 7.27 8.46
N LEU A 102 17.41 8.23 8.40
CA LEU A 102 15.99 7.93 8.22
C LEU A 102 15.73 7.23 6.89
N GLN A 103 16.30 7.76 5.79
CA GLN A 103 16.21 7.16 4.47
C GLN A 103 16.67 5.71 4.46
N GLN A 104 17.85 5.44 5.04
CA GLN A 104 18.41 4.10 5.13
C GLN A 104 17.54 3.15 5.96
N LYS A 105 17.05 3.59 7.12
CA LYS A 105 16.24 2.75 8.00
C LYS A 105 14.89 2.39 7.40
N PHE A 106 14.25 3.32 6.68
CA PHE A 106 12.98 3.05 6.02
C PHE A 106 13.14 2.45 4.61
N GLY A 107 14.33 2.48 4.02
CA GLY A 107 14.52 2.09 2.62
C GLY A 107 13.88 3.06 1.62
N ILE A 108 13.71 4.33 1.99
CA ILE A 108 13.08 5.37 1.18
C ILE A 108 14.17 6.33 0.69
N LYS A 109 14.19 6.66 -0.61
CA LYS A 109 15.07 7.68 -1.17
C LYS A 109 14.30 8.98 -1.36
N TYR A 110 14.81 10.05 -0.75
CA TYR A 110 14.29 11.39 -1.00
C TYR A 110 14.61 11.82 -2.42
N GLN A 111 13.60 12.25 -3.16
CA GLN A 111 13.73 12.72 -4.53
C GLN A 111 13.92 14.24 -4.62
N GLY A 112 13.58 14.97 -3.56
CA GLY A 112 13.43 16.43 -3.65
C GLY A 112 12.15 16.78 -4.40
N PHE A 113 11.56 17.91 -4.05
CA PHE A 113 10.52 18.56 -4.84
C PHE A 113 11.09 19.84 -5.42
#